data_AF-A0A8T4M6V6-F1
#
_entry.id   AF-A0A8T4M6V6-F1
#
_cell.length_a   1.000
_cell.length_b   1.000
_cell.length_c   1.000
_cell.angle_alpha   90.00
_cell.angle_beta   90.00
_cell.angle_gamma   90.00
#
_symmetry.space_group_name_H-M   'P 1'
#
loop_
_entity.id
_entity.type
_entity.pdbx_description
1 polymer ?
#
loop_
_entity_poly.entity_id
_entity_poly.type
_entity_poly.pdbx_seq_one_letter_code
_entity_poly.pdbx_strand_id
1 'polypeptide(L)'
;MDEKVLRESFEKIKEDMLFLSREILDLKEELIKISQTLSEINVNKDSTKNQQIQHISSTNSKVYGGIKPYFRESKGNDGVPADSQQTVSTYPAQLKRTFNMGGQTIDKTRILQKIQEEIMGEKNKEEIESKNNMELKQLSDLVSNLKKELKDKFKGLSKQEFSIFSALYSLEEQSKEISYKDLAISTGLTESSIRDYISRLIHKGIPIIKEKVNNKTVMLRISPELRNISTLDILSRINSRQIN
;
A
#
# COMPACT_ATOMS: atom_id res chain seq x y z
N MET A 1 -11.48 47.12 -18.42
CA MET A 1 -10.54 46.23 -17.73
C MET A 1 -9.26 46.27 -18.56
N ASP A 2 -8.15 46.71 -17.98
CA ASP A 2 -6.93 46.96 -18.76
C ASP A 2 -6.29 45.66 -19.22
N GLU A 3 -6.03 45.55 -20.52
CA GLU A 3 -5.38 44.39 -21.16
C GLU A 3 -4.04 44.03 -20.49
N LYS A 4 -3.33 45.03 -19.98
CA LYS A 4 -2.07 44.88 -19.25
C LYS A 4 -2.25 44.09 -17.94
N VAL A 5 -3.30 44.38 -17.17
CA VAL A 5 -3.60 43.68 -15.89
C VAL A 5 -4.00 42.24 -16.14
N LEU A 6 -4.76 42.01 -17.22
CA LEU A 6 -5.15 40.67 -17.64
C LEU A 6 -3.91 39.84 -18.01
N ARG A 7 -3.01 40.40 -18.83
CA ARG A 7 -1.77 39.75 -19.24
C ARG A 7 -0.86 39.41 -18.06
N GLU A 8 -0.68 40.33 -17.12
CA GLU A 8 0.12 40.11 -15.91
C GLU A 8 -0.46 38.98 -15.04
N SER A 9 -1.79 38.92 -14.93
CA SER A 9 -2.48 37.86 -14.18
C SER A 9 -2.25 36.48 -14.82
N PHE A 10 -2.28 36.39 -16.15
CA PHE A 10 -1.98 35.15 -16.87
C PHE A 10 -0.51 34.73 -16.78
N GLU A 11 0.42 35.69 -16.77
CA GLU A 11 1.85 35.39 -16.57
C GLU A 11 2.08 34.79 -15.17
N LYS A 12 1.47 35.34 -14.12
CA LYS A 12 1.53 34.76 -12.75
C LYS A 12 0.94 33.36 -12.69
N ILE A 13 -0.25 33.15 -13.26
CA ILE A 13 -0.88 31.82 -13.29
C ILE A 13 0.03 30.79 -13.99
N LYS A 14 0.72 31.22 -15.07
CA LYS A 14 1.64 30.35 -15.79
C LYS A 14 2.87 29.99 -14.95
N GLU A 15 3.42 30.95 -14.23
CA GLU A 15 4.53 30.71 -13.29
C GLU A 15 4.10 29.76 -12.16
N ASP A 16 2.94 29.98 -11.57
CA ASP A 16 2.37 29.13 -10.52
C ASP A 16 2.15 27.70 -11.03
N MET A 17 1.60 27.53 -12.24
CA MET A 17 1.44 26.20 -12.85
C MET A 17 2.78 25.51 -13.10
N LEU A 18 3.82 26.25 -13.52
CA LEU A 18 5.15 25.68 -13.72
C LEU A 18 5.80 25.28 -12.38
N PHE A 19 5.59 26.08 -11.34
CA PHE A 19 6.04 25.78 -9.98
C PHE A 19 5.38 24.49 -9.47
N LEU A 20 4.04 24.41 -9.53
CA LEU A 20 3.29 23.23 -9.11
C LEU A 20 3.68 21.98 -9.90
N SER A 21 3.93 22.11 -11.21
CA SER A 21 4.37 21.00 -12.05
C SER A 21 5.72 20.44 -11.59
N ARG A 22 6.66 21.31 -11.21
CA ARG A 22 7.96 20.89 -10.63
C ARG A 22 7.78 20.23 -9.28
N GLU A 23 6.99 20.82 -8.39
CA GLU A 23 6.74 20.26 -7.05
C GLU A 23 6.08 18.87 -7.13
N ILE A 24 5.16 18.68 -8.08
CA ILE A 24 4.56 17.36 -8.35
C ILE A 24 5.61 16.35 -8.86
N LEU A 25 6.57 16.78 -9.69
CA LEU A 25 7.65 15.92 -10.15
C LEU A 25 8.58 15.52 -9.01
N ASP A 26 8.96 16.47 -8.16
CA ASP A 26 9.82 16.23 -7.00
C ASP A 26 9.14 15.25 -6.01
N LEU A 27 7.85 15.44 -5.73
CA LEU A 27 7.06 14.54 -4.88
C LEU A 27 6.95 13.12 -5.46
N LYS A 28 6.85 12.98 -6.79
CA LYS A 28 6.85 11.66 -7.45
C LYS A 28 8.20 10.96 -7.29
N GLU A 29 9.30 11.69 -7.42
CA GLU A 29 10.63 11.13 -7.22
C GLU A 29 10.84 10.66 -5.77
N GLU A 30 10.39 11.44 -4.80
CA GLU A 30 10.42 11.04 -3.38
C GLU A 30 9.59 9.78 -3.10
N LEU A 31 8.38 9.68 -3.66
CA LEU A 31 7.54 8.48 -3.53
C LEU A 31 8.22 7.23 -4.11
N ILE A 32 8.93 7.37 -5.24
CA ILE A 32 9.70 6.27 -5.84
C ILE A 32 10.81 5.82 -4.88
N LYS A 33 11.56 6.76 -4.29
CA LYS A 33 12.62 6.45 -3.31
C LYS A 33 12.05 5.75 -2.07
N ILE A 34 10.92 6.23 -1.54
CA ILE A 34 10.23 5.59 -0.41
C ILE A 34 9.80 4.16 -0.77
N SER A 35 9.23 3.96 -1.96
CA SER A 35 8.81 2.62 -2.40
C SER A 35 10.00 1.63 -2.51
N GLN A 36 11.14 2.10 -3.00
CA GLN A 36 12.37 1.30 -3.11
C GLN A 36 12.90 0.92 -1.74
N THR A 37 13.02 1.87 -0.82
CA THR A 37 13.47 1.59 0.56
C THR A 37 12.54 0.60 1.30
N LEU A 38 11.22 0.69 1.10
CA LEU A 38 10.28 -0.29 1.67
C LEU A 38 10.47 -1.70 1.08
N SER A 39 10.82 -1.80 -0.19
CA SER A 39 11.09 -3.10 -0.84
C SER A 39 12.34 -3.77 -0.26
N GLU A 40 13.41 -3.00 0.00
CA GLU A 40 14.65 -3.50 0.60
C GLU A 40 14.44 -3.97 2.05
N ILE A 41 13.60 -3.27 2.83
CA ILE A 41 13.28 -3.66 4.21
C ILE A 41 12.54 -5.01 4.25
N ASN A 42 11.67 -5.30 3.29
CA ASN A 42 10.91 -6.54 3.27
C ASN A 42 11.77 -7.76 2.89
N VAL A 43 12.72 -7.62 1.97
CA VAL A 43 13.62 -8.71 1.55
C VAL A 43 14.49 -9.22 2.71
N ASN A 44 14.86 -8.35 3.65
CA ASN A 44 15.71 -8.72 4.79
C ASN A 44 14.99 -9.46 5.92
N LYS A 45 13.64 -9.51 5.94
CA LYS A 45 12.88 -10.21 6.99
C LYS A 45 12.73 -11.72 6.78
N ASP A 46 12.94 -12.22 5.56
CA ASP A 46 12.84 -13.65 5.27
C ASP A 46 14.15 -14.41 5.50
N SER A 47 15.29 -13.71 5.48
CA SER A 47 16.63 -14.32 5.65
C SER A 47 16.95 -14.75 7.09
N THR A 48 16.15 -14.38 8.10
CA THR A 48 16.43 -14.66 9.52
C THR A 48 15.65 -15.83 10.13
N LYS A 49 14.81 -16.54 9.35
CA LYS A 49 14.02 -17.68 9.89
C LYS A 49 14.62 -19.07 9.74
N ASN A 50 15.78 -19.22 9.10
CA ASN A 50 16.35 -20.55 8.78
C ASN A 50 17.57 -21.00 9.60
N GLN A 51 17.89 -20.37 10.73
CA GLN A 51 18.98 -20.84 11.60
C GLN A 51 18.60 -20.85 13.08
N GLN A 52 17.65 -21.69 13.51
CA GLN A 52 17.60 -22.19 14.90
C GLN A 52 16.52 -23.25 15.17
N ILE A 53 16.51 -24.41 14.48
CA ILE A 53 15.85 -25.62 15.02
C ILE A 53 16.62 -26.87 14.59
N GLN A 54 17.69 -27.21 15.29
CA GLN A 54 18.14 -28.61 15.43
C GLN A 54 18.66 -28.81 16.85
N HIS A 55 18.30 -29.95 17.45
CA HIS A 55 18.46 -30.35 18.86
C HIS A 55 17.39 -29.74 19.78
N ILE A 56 16.46 -30.50 20.35
CA ILE A 56 16.72 -31.52 21.38
C ILE A 56 15.68 -32.66 21.28
N SER A 57 16.20 -33.89 21.35
CA SER A 57 15.45 -35.15 21.42
C SER A 57 14.78 -35.38 22.79
N SER A 58 13.73 -36.20 22.72
CA SER A 58 13.04 -36.96 23.77
C SER A 58 13.66 -37.03 25.17
N THR A 59 12.81 -36.87 26.19
CA THR A 59 12.66 -37.89 27.26
C THR A 59 11.37 -37.65 28.04
N ASN A 60 10.64 -38.76 28.26
CA ASN A 60 9.50 -38.85 29.18
C ASN A 60 9.97 -38.69 30.63
N SER A 61 9.32 -37.83 31.42
CA SER A 61 9.15 -38.08 32.85
C SER A 61 8.00 -37.27 33.43
N LYS A 62 7.11 -38.00 34.11
CA LYS A 62 6.05 -37.49 34.97
C LYS A 62 6.64 -36.84 36.23
N VAL A 63 5.86 -35.93 36.83
CA VAL A 63 5.62 -35.76 38.29
C VAL A 63 6.40 -34.69 39.11
N TYR A 64 5.58 -33.93 39.88
CA TYR A 64 5.75 -33.01 41.04
C TYR A 64 6.60 -31.71 40.96
N GLY A 65 5.89 -30.58 41.17
CA GLY A 65 6.06 -29.71 42.35
C GLY A 65 7.29 -28.77 42.46
N GLY A 66 7.05 -27.48 42.16
CA GLY A 66 7.62 -26.36 42.94
C GLY A 66 8.82 -25.59 42.35
N ILE A 67 8.68 -24.24 42.37
CA ILE A 67 9.75 -23.20 42.53
C ILE A 67 10.73 -23.08 41.32
N LYS A 68 11.06 -21.95 40.69
CA LYS A 68 10.79 -20.49 40.67
C LYS A 68 11.25 -19.99 39.28
N PRO A 69 10.82 -18.82 38.79
CA PRO A 69 11.21 -18.29 37.48
C PRO A 69 12.64 -17.73 37.52
N TYR A 70 13.50 -18.17 36.60
CA TYR A 70 14.76 -17.48 36.27
C TYR A 70 14.51 -16.52 35.12
N PHE A 71 14.39 -15.23 35.44
CA PHE A 71 14.62 -14.15 34.50
C PHE A 71 16.09 -14.18 34.06
N ARG A 72 16.35 -14.20 32.74
CA ARG A 72 17.63 -13.76 32.20
C ARG A 72 17.43 -12.37 31.63
N GLU A 73 17.88 -11.39 32.39
CA GLU A 73 18.13 -10.02 31.95
C GLU A 73 19.14 -10.08 30.79
N SER A 74 18.75 -9.55 29.62
CA SER A 74 19.73 -9.19 28.59
C SER A 74 20.25 -7.81 28.98
N LYS A 75 21.49 -7.74 29.47
CA LYS A 75 22.19 -6.47 29.57
C LYS A 75 22.32 -5.90 28.16
N GLY A 76 21.83 -4.68 27.99
CA GLY A 76 21.75 -3.99 26.72
C GLY A 76 23.13 -3.82 26.07
N ASN A 77 23.12 -3.77 24.74
CA ASN A 77 24.26 -3.37 23.95
C ASN A 77 24.73 -1.99 24.40
N ASP A 78 25.96 -1.95 24.90
CA ASP A 78 26.75 -0.73 25.05
C ASP A 78 26.71 0.07 23.75
N GLY A 79 26.46 1.37 23.90
CA GLY A 79 26.26 2.31 22.81
C GLY A 79 27.42 2.34 21.83
N VAL A 80 27.07 2.41 20.54
CA VAL A 80 28.02 2.76 19.48
C VAL A 80 28.07 4.29 19.40
N PRO A 81 29.25 4.94 19.57
CA PRO A 81 29.38 6.37 19.30
C PRO A 81 29.37 6.58 17.79
N ALA A 82 28.32 7.21 17.28
CA ALA A 82 28.30 7.70 15.90
C ALA A 82 29.00 9.06 15.87
N ASP A 83 30.32 9.01 15.72
CA ASP A 83 31.13 10.16 15.35
C ASP A 83 31.34 10.10 13.83
N SER A 84 30.59 10.88 13.07
CA SER A 84 30.93 11.16 11.67
C SER A 84 30.52 12.57 11.31
N GLN A 85 31.48 13.48 11.50
CA GLN A 85 31.50 14.78 10.85
C GLN A 85 31.62 14.58 9.34
N GLN A 86 30.72 15.20 8.57
CA GLN A 86 31.00 15.53 7.17
C GLN A 86 30.70 17.01 6.95
N THR A 87 31.80 17.77 6.87
CA THR A 87 31.86 19.10 6.30
C THR A 87 32.01 18.96 4.79
N VAL A 88 31.14 19.61 4.00
CA VAL A 88 31.45 19.97 2.61
C VAL A 88 31.11 21.44 2.41
N SER A 89 32.17 22.24 2.43
CA SER A 89 32.24 23.59 1.90
C SER A 89 32.37 23.51 0.39
N THR A 90 31.54 24.23 -0.37
CA THR A 90 31.87 24.59 -1.76
C THR A 90 31.27 25.95 -2.10
N TYR A 91 32.16 26.92 -2.28
CA TYR A 91 31.90 28.27 -2.78
C TYR A 91 31.38 28.25 -4.23
N PRO A 92 30.44 29.12 -4.63
CA PRO A 92 30.30 29.51 -6.02
C PRO A 92 31.24 30.67 -6.36
N ALA A 93 32.23 30.36 -7.21
CA ALA A 93 33.10 31.35 -7.84
C ALA A 93 32.32 32.19 -8.85
N GLN A 94 32.46 33.50 -8.72
CA GLN A 94 32.05 34.50 -9.69
C GLN A 94 32.94 34.40 -10.94
N LEU A 95 32.36 34.41 -12.15
CA LEU A 95 33.11 34.79 -13.35
C LEU A 95 32.22 35.40 -14.45
N LYS A 96 32.37 36.73 -14.55
CA LYS A 96 32.62 37.57 -15.73
C LYS A 96 31.64 37.53 -16.92
N ARG A 97 31.00 38.70 -17.06
CA ARG A 97 30.51 39.32 -18.30
C ARG A 97 31.61 39.40 -19.36
N THR A 98 31.26 39.15 -20.62
CA THR A 98 31.79 39.89 -21.77
C THR A 98 30.66 40.22 -22.75
N PHE A 99 30.72 41.45 -23.26
CA PHE A 99 29.85 42.01 -24.27
C PHE A 99 30.11 41.33 -25.63
N ASN A 100 29.08 41.19 -26.46
CA ASN A 100 29.27 41.20 -27.91
C ASN A 100 28.07 41.86 -28.61
N MET A 101 28.40 42.94 -29.33
CA MET A 101 27.55 43.71 -30.22
C MET A 101 27.59 43.10 -31.63
N GLY A 102 26.44 43.09 -32.30
CA GLY A 102 26.34 43.30 -33.75
C GLY A 102 26.57 42.08 -34.65
N GLY A 103 25.50 41.66 -35.35
CA GLY A 103 25.63 40.80 -36.53
C GLY A 103 24.35 40.01 -36.82
N GLN A 104 23.36 40.66 -37.45
CA GLN A 104 22.25 39.94 -38.07
C GLN A 104 22.78 39.15 -39.26
N THR A 105 22.88 37.83 -39.11
CA THR A 105 22.84 36.90 -40.24
C THR A 105 21.68 35.94 -39.99
N ILE A 106 20.81 35.80 -40.99
CA ILE A 106 19.62 34.95 -40.91
C ILE A 106 20.10 33.51 -41.14
N ASP A 107 20.33 32.81 -40.03
CA ASP A 107 20.84 31.44 -39.98
C ASP A 107 19.78 30.44 -40.48
N LYS A 108 19.99 29.90 -41.69
CA LYS A 108 19.15 28.83 -42.29
C LYS A 108 19.14 27.53 -41.45
N THR A 109 20.04 27.39 -40.49
CA THR A 109 20.14 26.31 -39.50
C THR A 109 19.00 26.29 -38.50
N ARG A 110 18.38 27.44 -38.18
CA ARG A 110 17.32 27.53 -37.17
C ARG A 110 15.97 26.94 -37.63
N ILE A 111 15.73 26.89 -38.94
CA ILE A 111 14.50 26.35 -39.53
C ILE A 111 14.54 24.82 -39.56
N LEU A 112 15.70 24.21 -39.86
CA LEU A 112 15.85 22.75 -39.82
C LEU A 112 15.81 22.19 -38.40
N GLN A 113 16.32 22.93 -37.41
CA GLN A 113 16.28 22.53 -36.00
C GLN A 113 14.84 22.54 -35.44
N LYS A 114 14.02 23.52 -35.84
CA LYS A 114 12.59 23.56 -35.49
C LYS A 114 11.78 22.41 -36.10
N ILE A 115 12.07 22.04 -37.34
CA ILE A 115 11.41 20.92 -38.03
C ILE A 115 11.81 19.58 -37.41
N GLN A 116 13.08 19.40 -37.00
CA GLN A 116 13.50 18.21 -36.24
C GLN A 116 12.88 18.15 -34.84
N GLU A 117 12.71 19.27 -34.13
CA GLU A 117 12.05 19.31 -32.82
C GLU A 117 10.55 18.99 -32.91
N GLU A 118 9.85 19.43 -33.96
CA GLU A 118 8.43 19.06 -34.20
C GLU A 118 8.29 17.57 -34.57
N ILE A 119 9.17 17.02 -35.42
CA ILE A 119 9.14 15.60 -35.81
C ILE A 119 9.56 14.67 -34.65
N MET A 120 10.42 15.13 -33.73
CA MET A 120 10.83 14.39 -32.52
C MET A 120 9.81 14.50 -31.37
N GLY A 121 8.98 15.54 -31.36
CA GLY A 121 7.90 15.72 -30.38
C GLY A 121 6.73 14.74 -30.56
N GLU A 122 6.40 14.37 -31.80
CA GLU A 122 5.28 13.46 -32.09
C GLU A 122 5.63 11.99 -31.80
N LYS A 123 6.86 11.54 -32.06
CA LYS A 123 7.30 10.16 -31.74
C LYS A 123 7.32 9.85 -30.24
N ASN A 124 7.60 10.84 -29.41
CA ASN A 124 7.57 10.68 -27.95
C ASN A 124 6.15 10.58 -27.38
N LYS A 125 5.14 11.10 -28.09
CA LYS A 125 3.75 11.10 -27.61
C LYS A 125 3.10 9.72 -27.76
N GLU A 126 3.34 9.03 -28.88
CA GLU A 126 2.85 7.66 -29.10
C GLU A 126 3.52 6.63 -28.17
N GLU A 127 4.81 6.82 -27.83
CA GLU A 127 5.52 5.93 -26.90
C GLU A 127 5.06 6.11 -25.44
N ILE A 128 4.66 7.33 -25.06
CA ILE A 128 4.09 7.61 -23.73
C ILE A 128 2.66 7.05 -23.63
N GLU A 129 1.82 7.21 -24.65
CA GLU A 129 0.46 6.66 -24.66
C GLU A 129 0.43 5.12 -24.67
N SER A 130 1.36 4.48 -25.37
CA SER A 130 1.48 3.01 -25.39
C SER A 130 2.00 2.44 -24.06
N LYS A 131 2.95 3.10 -23.39
CA LYS A 131 3.38 2.72 -22.03
C LYS A 131 2.26 2.87 -21.00
N ASN A 132 1.51 3.98 -21.04
CA ASN A 132 0.37 4.20 -20.14
C ASN A 132 -0.74 3.15 -20.31
N ASN A 133 -1.03 2.75 -21.56
CA ASN A 133 -2.01 1.70 -21.83
C ASN A 133 -1.55 0.31 -21.35
N MET A 134 -0.24 0.03 -21.41
CA MET A 134 0.32 -1.22 -20.91
C MET A 134 0.21 -1.31 -19.37
N GLU A 135 0.49 -0.21 -18.65
CA GLU A 135 0.33 -0.14 -17.20
C GLU A 135 -1.12 -0.29 -16.75
N LEU A 136 -2.06 0.36 -17.44
CA LEU A 136 -3.50 0.23 -17.16
C LEU A 136 -4.01 -1.20 -17.35
N LYS A 137 -3.53 -1.89 -18.38
CA LYS A 137 -3.88 -3.30 -18.62
C LYS A 137 -3.34 -4.20 -17.50
N GLN A 138 -2.09 -4.01 -17.09
CA GLN A 138 -1.50 -4.76 -15.98
C GLN A 138 -2.26 -4.55 -14.66
N LEU A 139 -2.68 -3.31 -14.38
CA LEU A 139 -3.47 -2.99 -13.20
C LEU A 139 -4.86 -3.66 -13.24
N SER A 140 -5.52 -3.62 -14.41
CA SER A 140 -6.80 -4.32 -14.62
C SER A 140 -6.67 -5.83 -14.39
N ASP A 141 -5.60 -6.43 -14.93
CA ASP A 141 -5.34 -7.87 -14.78
C ASP A 141 -5.12 -8.23 -13.31
N LEU A 142 -4.35 -7.42 -12.56
CA LEU A 142 -4.16 -7.61 -11.12
C LEU A 142 -5.49 -7.55 -10.35
N VAL A 143 -6.34 -6.55 -10.62
CA VAL A 143 -7.67 -6.41 -9.99
C VAL A 143 -8.56 -7.61 -10.33
N SER A 144 -8.50 -8.11 -11.57
CA SER A 144 -9.26 -9.28 -11.99
C SER A 144 -8.82 -10.56 -11.27
N ASN A 145 -7.50 -10.72 -11.07
CA ASN A 145 -6.93 -11.85 -10.34
C ASN A 145 -7.30 -11.80 -8.85
N LEU A 146 -7.22 -10.62 -8.22
CA LEU A 146 -7.67 -10.43 -6.84
C LEU A 146 -9.16 -10.76 -6.68
N LYS A 147 -10.00 -10.29 -7.61
CA LYS A 147 -11.43 -10.65 -7.65
C LYS A 147 -11.64 -12.15 -7.75
N LYS A 148 -10.85 -12.84 -8.59
CA LYS A 148 -10.95 -14.29 -8.78
C LYS A 148 -10.54 -15.05 -7.52
N GLU A 149 -9.39 -14.72 -6.94
CA GLU A 149 -8.88 -15.35 -5.71
C GLU A 149 -9.89 -15.19 -4.57
N LEU A 150 -10.44 -13.98 -4.41
CA LEU A 150 -11.47 -13.71 -3.43
C LEU A 150 -12.70 -14.60 -3.64
N LYS A 151 -13.23 -14.67 -4.87
CA LYS A 151 -14.37 -15.54 -5.20
C LYS A 151 -14.08 -17.00 -4.87
N ASP A 152 -12.88 -17.47 -5.13
CA ASP A 152 -12.49 -18.86 -4.85
C ASP A 152 -12.41 -19.14 -3.34
N LYS A 153 -11.94 -18.18 -2.53
CA LYS A 153 -12.01 -18.27 -1.06
C LYS A 153 -13.45 -18.36 -0.55
N PHE A 154 -14.36 -17.56 -1.12
CA PHE A 154 -15.78 -17.58 -0.76
C PHE A 154 -16.50 -18.88 -1.18
N LYS A 155 -16.10 -19.51 -2.30
CA LYS A 155 -16.60 -20.83 -2.69
C LYS A 155 -16.20 -21.92 -1.69
N GLY A 156 -15.06 -21.77 -1.01
CA GLY A 156 -14.58 -22.70 0.01
C GLY A 156 -15.25 -22.55 1.38
N LEU A 157 -16.22 -21.64 1.53
CA LEU A 157 -16.94 -21.45 2.78
C LEU A 157 -18.10 -22.43 2.90
N SER A 158 -18.25 -23.03 4.08
CA SER A 158 -19.46 -23.77 4.43
C SER A 158 -20.66 -22.83 4.55
N LYS A 159 -21.87 -23.40 4.49
CA LYS A 159 -23.12 -22.64 4.68
C LYS A 159 -23.12 -21.84 5.98
N GLN A 160 -22.64 -22.45 7.07
CA GLN A 160 -22.60 -21.81 8.38
C GLN A 160 -21.58 -20.68 8.43
N GLU A 161 -20.37 -20.89 7.90
CA GLU A 161 -19.33 -19.84 7.83
C GLU A 161 -19.82 -18.65 7.02
N PHE A 162 -20.48 -18.90 5.88
CA PHE A 162 -21.03 -17.84 5.05
C PHE A 162 -22.20 -17.11 5.71
N SER A 163 -23.06 -17.82 6.44
CA SER A 163 -24.14 -17.21 7.23
C SER A 163 -23.59 -16.26 8.29
N ILE A 164 -22.54 -16.67 9.01
CA ILE A 164 -21.88 -15.84 10.02
C ILE A 164 -21.21 -14.63 9.38
N PHE A 165 -20.53 -14.82 8.25
CA PHE A 165 -19.96 -13.71 7.48
C PHE A 165 -21.04 -12.70 7.04
N SER A 166 -22.18 -13.20 6.54
CA SER A 166 -23.29 -12.34 6.11
C SER A 166 -23.88 -11.57 7.29
N ALA A 167 -24.06 -12.21 8.43
CA ALA A 167 -24.52 -11.55 9.66
C ALA A 167 -23.54 -10.47 10.13
N LEU A 168 -22.22 -10.74 10.07
CA LEU A 168 -21.18 -9.74 10.36
C LEU A 168 -21.28 -8.55 9.40
N TYR A 169 -21.45 -8.81 8.10
CA TYR A 169 -21.55 -7.78 7.08
C TYR A 169 -22.77 -6.87 7.31
N SER A 170 -23.94 -7.45 7.54
CA SER A 170 -25.16 -6.68 7.79
C SER A 170 -25.13 -5.90 9.09
N LEU A 171 -24.55 -6.48 10.16
CA LEU A 171 -24.40 -5.76 11.44
C LEU A 171 -23.41 -4.60 11.32
N GLU A 172 -22.37 -4.71 10.48
CA GLU A 172 -21.42 -3.62 10.28
C GLU A 172 -22.00 -2.42 9.54
N GLU A 173 -22.96 -2.68 8.66
CA GLU A 173 -23.70 -1.63 7.96
C GLU A 173 -24.61 -0.85 8.92
N GLN A 174 -25.10 -1.50 9.98
CA GLN A 174 -25.94 -0.89 11.01
C GLN A 174 -25.14 -0.23 12.13
N SER A 175 -24.03 -0.85 12.54
CA SER A 175 -23.18 -0.42 13.66
C SER A 175 -21.71 -0.45 13.26
N LYS A 176 -20.97 0.61 13.59
CA LYS A 176 -19.52 0.71 13.31
C LYS A 176 -18.66 -0.21 14.17
N GLU A 177 -19.24 -0.75 15.25
CA GLU A 177 -18.55 -1.55 16.25
C GLU A 177 -19.35 -2.82 16.54
N ILE A 178 -18.73 -3.97 16.27
CA ILE A 178 -19.34 -5.28 16.43
C ILE A 178 -18.42 -6.14 17.28
N SER A 179 -18.95 -6.68 18.36
CA SER A 179 -18.27 -7.65 19.20
C SER A 179 -18.73 -9.07 18.91
N TYR A 180 -18.04 -10.07 19.47
CA TYR A 180 -18.48 -11.47 19.41
C TYR A 180 -19.88 -11.68 20.02
N LYS A 181 -20.23 -10.87 21.02
CA LYS A 181 -21.53 -10.94 21.69
C LYS A 181 -22.66 -10.52 20.77
N ASP A 182 -22.46 -9.47 19.96
CA ASP A 182 -23.48 -8.96 19.05
C ASP A 182 -23.77 -9.97 17.93
N LEU A 183 -22.72 -10.61 17.41
CA LEU A 183 -22.86 -11.72 16.45
C LEU A 183 -23.54 -12.95 17.04
N ALA A 184 -23.20 -13.30 18.27
CA ALA A 184 -23.82 -14.42 18.97
C ALA A 184 -25.34 -14.21 19.10
N ILE A 185 -25.75 -12.99 19.47
CA ILE A 185 -27.16 -12.60 19.57
C ILE A 185 -27.85 -12.66 18.20
N SER A 186 -27.24 -12.11 17.15
CA SER A 186 -27.89 -12.05 15.83
C SER A 186 -28.01 -13.42 15.14
N THR A 187 -27.08 -14.33 15.40
CA THR A 187 -27.03 -15.67 14.78
C THR A 187 -27.65 -16.77 15.63
N GLY A 188 -27.92 -16.50 16.92
CA GLY A 188 -28.41 -17.51 17.88
C GLY A 188 -27.35 -18.54 18.30
N LEU A 189 -26.05 -18.24 18.12
CA LEU A 189 -24.93 -19.11 18.48
C LEU A 189 -24.23 -18.64 19.75
N THR A 190 -23.43 -19.51 20.37
CA THR A 190 -22.59 -19.12 21.51
C THR A 190 -21.38 -18.29 21.07
N GLU A 191 -20.92 -17.38 21.92
CA GLU A 191 -19.73 -16.54 21.64
C GLU A 191 -18.48 -17.38 21.30
N SER A 192 -18.30 -18.54 21.97
CA SER A 192 -17.21 -19.47 21.67
C SER A 192 -17.32 -20.03 20.25
N SER A 193 -18.52 -20.40 19.81
CA SER A 193 -18.75 -20.89 18.44
C SER A 193 -18.44 -19.79 17.43
N ILE A 194 -18.92 -18.56 17.66
CA ILE A 194 -18.62 -17.43 16.78
C ILE A 194 -17.12 -17.17 16.71
N ARG A 195 -16.41 -17.22 17.84
CA ARG A 195 -14.95 -17.06 17.87
C ARG A 195 -14.28 -18.08 16.96
N ASP A 196 -14.69 -19.35 17.03
CA ASP A 196 -14.12 -20.43 16.21
C ASP A 196 -14.42 -20.23 14.72
N TYR A 197 -15.66 -19.86 14.37
CA TYR A 197 -16.03 -19.58 12.98
C TYR A 197 -15.31 -18.38 12.40
N ILE A 198 -15.19 -17.28 13.17
CA ILE A 198 -14.42 -16.09 12.76
C ILE A 198 -12.94 -16.46 12.57
N SER A 199 -12.36 -17.24 13.49
CA SER A 199 -11.01 -17.75 13.31
C SER A 199 -10.91 -18.54 12.01
N ARG A 200 -11.82 -19.48 11.71
CA ARG A 200 -11.79 -20.24 10.44
C ARG A 200 -11.91 -19.35 9.20
N LEU A 201 -12.78 -18.34 9.23
CA LEU A 201 -12.90 -17.36 8.15
C LEU A 201 -11.57 -16.64 7.89
N ILE A 202 -10.90 -16.19 8.95
CA ILE A 202 -9.58 -15.54 8.87
C ILE A 202 -8.53 -16.52 8.31
N HIS A 203 -8.49 -17.77 8.78
CA HIS A 203 -7.55 -18.79 8.29
C HIS A 203 -7.79 -19.15 6.81
N LYS A 204 -9.03 -19.05 6.32
CA LYS A 204 -9.37 -19.20 4.90
C LYS A 204 -9.04 -17.96 4.06
N GLY A 205 -8.49 -16.91 4.67
CA GLY A 205 -8.10 -15.68 3.98
C GLY A 205 -9.26 -14.75 3.66
N ILE A 206 -10.40 -14.87 4.35
CA ILE A 206 -11.47 -13.88 4.28
C ILE A 206 -11.00 -12.63 5.04
N PRO A 207 -11.04 -11.43 4.43
CA PRO A 207 -10.42 -10.23 5.00
C PRO A 207 -11.29 -9.63 6.12
N ILE A 208 -11.20 -10.24 7.30
CA ILE A 208 -11.83 -9.81 8.56
C ILE A 208 -10.74 -9.24 9.47
N ILE A 209 -10.95 -8.02 9.92
CA ILE A 209 -10.06 -7.32 10.85
C ILE A 209 -10.55 -7.58 12.28
N LYS A 210 -9.63 -8.02 13.13
CA LYS A 210 -9.86 -8.28 14.55
C LYS A 210 -9.02 -7.30 15.37
N GLU A 211 -9.66 -6.36 16.04
CA GLU A 211 -9.01 -5.32 16.84
C GLU A 211 -9.33 -5.51 18.33
N LYS A 212 -8.34 -5.35 19.20
CA LYS A 212 -8.54 -5.45 20.65
C LYS A 212 -8.63 -4.05 21.25
N VAL A 213 -9.80 -3.69 21.77
CA VAL A 213 -10.05 -2.37 22.37
C VAL A 213 -9.99 -2.50 23.90
N ASN A 214 -9.24 -1.60 24.54
CA ASN A 214 -9.10 -1.50 26.01
C ASN A 214 -8.72 -2.82 26.72
N ASN A 215 -7.95 -3.67 26.05
CA ASN A 215 -7.51 -4.98 26.54
C ASN A 215 -8.61 -5.97 26.95
N LYS A 216 -9.89 -5.66 26.70
CA LYS A 216 -11.03 -6.46 27.17
C LYS A 216 -11.92 -6.93 26.02
N THR A 217 -12.27 -6.03 25.11
CA THR A 217 -13.24 -6.32 24.06
C THR A 217 -12.54 -6.51 22.73
N VAL A 218 -12.97 -7.50 21.98
CA VAL A 218 -12.53 -7.69 20.60
C VAL A 218 -13.60 -7.15 19.67
N MET A 219 -13.21 -6.21 18.81
CA MET A 219 -14.01 -5.65 17.74
C MET A 219 -13.71 -6.35 16.43
N LEU A 220 -14.75 -6.58 15.65
CA LEU A 220 -14.71 -7.23 14.35
C LEU A 220 -15.16 -6.24 13.29
N ARG A 221 -14.41 -6.17 12.19
CA ARG A 221 -14.72 -5.32 11.03
C ARG A 221 -14.40 -6.05 9.75
N ILE A 222 -15.13 -5.77 8.68
CA ILE A 222 -14.81 -6.25 7.35
C ILE A 222 -13.89 -5.24 6.69
N SER A 223 -12.80 -5.73 6.09
CA SER A 223 -11.87 -4.87 5.37
C SER A 223 -12.61 -4.02 4.34
N PRO A 224 -12.38 -2.69 4.28
CA PRO A 224 -13.06 -1.81 3.33
C PRO A 224 -12.78 -2.20 1.87
N GLU A 225 -11.61 -2.80 1.63
CA GLU A 225 -11.23 -3.33 0.31
C GLU A 225 -12.24 -4.35 -0.21
N LEU A 226 -12.75 -5.22 0.67
CA LEU A 226 -13.74 -6.22 0.30
C LEU A 226 -15.03 -5.59 -0.21
N ARG A 227 -15.49 -4.53 0.47
CA ARG A 227 -16.73 -3.82 0.12
C ARG A 227 -16.63 -3.16 -1.25
N ASN A 228 -15.46 -2.64 -1.59
CA ASN A 228 -15.22 -2.00 -2.89
C ASN A 228 -15.16 -3.02 -4.04
N ILE A 229 -14.75 -4.26 -3.75
CA ILE A 229 -14.51 -5.29 -4.77
C ILE A 229 -15.78 -6.11 -5.07
N SER A 230 -16.63 -6.39 -4.07
CA SER A 230 -17.82 -7.22 -4.24
C SER A 230 -18.92 -6.86 -3.26
N THR A 231 -20.16 -6.78 -3.75
CA THR A 231 -21.35 -6.66 -2.90
C THR A 231 -21.76 -8.02 -2.31
N LEU A 232 -22.48 -7.98 -1.19
CA LEU A 232 -22.97 -9.19 -0.49
C LEU A 232 -23.81 -10.10 -1.41
N ASP A 233 -24.64 -9.53 -2.28
CA ASP A 233 -25.47 -10.27 -3.23
C ASP A 233 -24.66 -11.13 -4.20
N ILE A 234 -23.54 -10.59 -4.69
CA ILE A 234 -22.64 -11.31 -5.59
C ILE A 234 -22.01 -12.49 -4.84
N LEU A 235 -21.58 -12.27 -3.59
CA LEU A 235 -21.00 -13.30 -2.74
C LEU A 235 -22.02 -14.41 -2.42
N SER A 236 -23.27 -14.03 -2.12
CA SER A 236 -24.37 -14.96 -1.84
C SER A 236 -24.68 -15.87 -3.03
N ARG A 237 -24.72 -15.31 -4.25
CA ARG A 237 -24.94 -16.10 -5.47
C ARG A 237 -23.83 -17.11 -5.75
N ILE A 238 -22.58 -16.77 -5.41
CA ILE A 238 -21.44 -17.66 -5.61
C ILE A 238 -21.54 -18.87 -4.69
N ASN A 239 -21.87 -18.65 -3.42
CA ASN A 239 -21.94 -19.73 -2.44
C ASN A 239 -23.20 -20.61 -2.65
N SER A 240 -24.32 -20.01 -3.06
CA SER A 240 -25.58 -20.73 -3.27
C SER A 240 -25.52 -21.77 -4.40
N ARG A 241 -24.60 -21.63 -5.36
CA ARG A 241 -24.45 -22.54 -6.52
C ARG A 241 -23.72 -23.87 -6.21
N GLN A 242 -23.19 -24.04 -5.00
CA GLN A 242 -22.47 -25.27 -4.59
C GLN A 242 -23.39 -26.32 -3.94
N ILE A 243 -24.70 -26.05 -3.81
CA ILE A 243 -25.60 -26.80 -2.94
C ILE A 243 -26.59 -27.69 -3.71
N ASN A 244 -26.61 -27.61 -5.04
CA ASN A 244 -27.33 -28.53 -5.93
C ASN A 244 -26.33 -29.40 -6.68
#